data_AF-A0A6I5X5F0-F1
#
_entry.id   AF-A0A6I5X5F0-F1
#
_cell.length_a   1.000
_cell.length_b   1.000
_cell.length_c   1.000
_cell.angle_alpha   90.00
_cell.angle_beta   90.00
_cell.angle_gamma   90.00
#
_symmetry.space_group_name_H-M   'P 1'
#
loop_
_entity.id
_entity.type
_entity.pdbx_description
1 polymer ?
#
loop_
_entity_poly.entity_id
_entity_poly.type
_entity_poly.pdbx_seq_one_letter_code
_entity_poly.pdbx_strand_id
1 'polypeptide(L)'
;MADKQDGAMIVQLAQWGAAMGLEEAMQTVWAEDFDPDTASVENPLVSRVLNWGETIGTLTKNGLVDTDLVLDWLWVAGAWQRVGPAALKQREKYGVPQLYENFEALAARQGS
;
A
#
# COMPACT_ATOMS: atom_id res chain seq x y z
N MET A 1 -1.48 -9.57 -19.17
CA MET A 1 -1.43 -11.01 -18.88
C MET A 1 -0.09 -11.23 -18.24
N ALA A 2 -0.13 -11.62 -16.98
CA ALA A 2 1.05 -11.83 -16.18
C ALA A 2 2.02 -12.84 -16.81
N ASP A 3 3.31 -12.60 -16.63
CA ASP A 3 4.38 -13.49 -17.06
C ASP A 3 5.38 -13.83 -15.94
N LYS A 4 6.50 -14.46 -16.32
CA LYS A 4 7.53 -14.87 -15.36
C LYS A 4 8.28 -13.68 -14.74
N GLN A 5 8.39 -12.56 -15.45
CA GLN A 5 9.00 -11.34 -14.94
C GLN A 5 8.11 -10.71 -13.87
N ASP A 6 6.79 -10.69 -14.11
CA ASP A 6 5.82 -10.26 -13.10
C ASP A 6 5.91 -11.13 -11.84
N GLY A 7 5.93 -12.46 -12.01
CA GLY A 7 6.09 -13.39 -10.88
C GLY A 7 7.38 -13.16 -10.10
N ALA A 8 8.50 -12.89 -10.77
CA ALA A 8 9.76 -12.55 -10.11
C ALA A 8 9.68 -11.20 -9.35
N MET A 9 9.00 -10.20 -9.93
CA MET A 9 8.79 -8.90 -9.29
C MET A 9 7.93 -9.03 -8.02
N ILE A 10 6.88 -9.85 -8.05
CA ILE A 10 6.05 -10.14 -6.86
C ILE A 10 6.88 -10.72 -5.73
N VAL A 11 7.75 -11.69 -6.04
CA VAL A 11 8.65 -12.28 -5.02
C VAL A 11 9.62 -11.23 -4.47
N GLN A 12 10.16 -10.35 -5.31
CA GLN A 12 11.03 -9.26 -4.85
C GLN A 12 10.28 -8.25 -3.97
N LEU A 13 9.04 -7.90 -4.30
CA LEU A 13 8.19 -7.03 -3.48
C LEU A 13 7.85 -7.67 -2.13
N ALA A 14 7.62 -8.98 -2.10
CA ALA A 14 7.39 -9.74 -0.86
C ALA A 14 8.65 -9.75 0.02
N GLN A 15 9.82 -9.98 -0.59
CA GLN A 15 11.11 -9.93 0.11
C GLN A 15 11.42 -8.53 0.66
N TRP A 16 11.15 -7.48 -0.13
CA TRP A 16 11.31 -6.11 0.33
C TRP A 16 10.36 -5.78 1.48
N GLY A 17 9.09 -6.20 1.38
CA GLY A 17 8.11 -6.08 2.47
C GLY A 17 8.59 -6.77 3.75
N ALA A 18 9.09 -8.01 3.65
CA ALA A 18 9.65 -8.72 4.80
C ALA A 18 10.85 -7.97 5.41
N ALA A 19 11.79 -7.50 4.57
CA ALA A 19 13.00 -6.80 5.01
C ALA A 19 12.69 -5.47 5.72
N MET A 20 11.63 -4.76 5.34
CA MET A 20 11.21 -3.52 6.00
C MET A 20 10.31 -3.75 7.23
N GLY A 21 10.05 -5.00 7.62
CA GLY A 21 9.17 -5.33 8.75
C GLY A 21 7.70 -5.07 8.47
N LEU A 22 7.24 -5.38 7.24
CA LEU A 22 5.84 -5.22 6.85
C LEU A 22 4.91 -6.17 7.60
N GLU A 23 5.38 -7.35 8.03
CA GLU A 23 4.55 -8.30 8.80
C GLU A 23 4.06 -7.69 10.12
N GLU A 24 4.97 -7.12 10.92
CA GLU A 24 4.65 -6.39 12.15
C GLU A 24 3.70 -5.22 11.88
N ALA A 25 3.96 -4.48 10.79
CA ALA A 25 3.13 -3.37 10.39
C ALA A 25 1.71 -3.80 10.01
N MET A 26 1.58 -4.89 9.24
CA MET A 26 0.30 -5.47 8.85
C MET A 26 -0.45 -6.00 10.07
N GLN A 27 0.21 -6.72 10.97
CA GLN A 27 -0.41 -7.16 12.24
C GLN A 27 -0.99 -5.99 13.03
N THR A 28 -0.25 -4.89 13.11
CA THR A 28 -0.68 -3.68 13.81
C THR A 28 -1.88 -3.01 13.15
N VAL A 29 -1.84 -2.77 11.83
CA VAL A 29 -2.94 -2.09 11.15
C VAL A 29 -4.20 -2.95 11.04
N TRP A 30 -4.06 -4.27 11.18
CA TRP A 30 -5.18 -5.21 11.18
C TRP A 30 -5.70 -5.58 12.58
N ALA A 31 -5.06 -5.10 13.65
CA ALA A 31 -5.52 -5.33 15.02
C ALA A 31 -6.94 -4.79 15.27
N GLU A 32 -7.68 -5.42 16.19
CA GLU A 32 -9.06 -5.05 16.52
C GLU A 32 -9.16 -3.62 17.09
N ASP A 33 -8.13 -3.17 17.80
CA ASP A 33 -8.03 -1.86 18.43
C ASP A 33 -7.41 -0.79 17.52
N PHE A 34 -7.03 -1.14 16.28
CA PHE A 34 -6.53 -0.18 15.33
C PHE A 34 -7.67 0.70 14.80
N ASP A 35 -7.56 2.01 15.03
CA ASP A 35 -8.49 3.03 14.56
C ASP A 35 -7.90 3.83 13.37
N PRO A 36 -8.43 3.64 12.15
CA PRO A 36 -8.00 4.39 10.96
C PRO A 36 -8.14 5.91 11.11
N ASP A 37 -9.15 6.38 11.85
CA ASP A 37 -9.49 7.80 11.96
C ASP A 37 -8.54 8.56 12.89
N THR A 38 -7.80 7.86 13.76
CA THR A 38 -6.77 8.45 14.63
C THR A 38 -5.34 8.07 14.21
N ALA A 39 -5.19 7.11 13.30
CA ALA A 39 -3.89 6.75 12.73
C ALA A 39 -3.15 7.95 12.12
N SER A 40 -1.81 7.89 12.21
CA SER A 40 -0.89 8.94 11.78
C SER A 40 0.30 8.33 11.04
N VAL A 41 0.79 9.04 10.02
CA VAL A 41 1.99 8.63 9.28
C VAL A 41 3.28 8.76 10.10
N GLU A 42 3.23 9.47 11.23
CA GLU A 42 4.33 9.53 12.20
C GLU A 42 4.48 8.20 12.97
N ASN A 43 3.47 7.32 12.95
CA ASN A 43 3.63 5.95 13.40
C ASN A 43 4.43 5.18 12.33
N PRO A 44 5.62 4.66 12.66
CA PRO A 44 6.46 3.96 11.69
C PRO A 44 5.77 2.76 11.03
N LEU A 45 4.86 2.09 11.74
CA LEU A 45 4.14 0.93 11.22
C LEU A 45 3.10 1.32 10.17
N VAL A 46 2.37 2.42 10.38
CA VAL A 46 1.47 2.99 9.37
C VAL A 46 2.27 3.47 8.15
N SER A 47 3.39 4.17 8.39
CA SER A 47 4.28 4.68 7.34
C SER A 47 4.82 3.55 6.45
N ARG A 48 5.21 2.41 7.03
CA ARG A 48 5.68 1.24 6.27
C ARG A 48 4.64 0.74 5.27
N VAL A 49 3.39 0.57 5.70
CA VAL A 49 2.30 0.11 4.82
C VAL A 49 2.06 1.12 3.70
N LEU A 50 2.03 2.41 4.02
CA LEU A 50 1.84 3.48 3.03
C LEU A 50 2.97 3.51 1.99
N ASN A 51 4.23 3.46 2.43
CA ASN A 51 5.38 3.49 1.53
C ASN A 51 5.44 2.23 0.65
N TRP A 52 5.11 1.07 1.20
CA TRP A 52 5.09 -0.18 0.44
C TRP A 52 3.96 -0.19 -0.60
N GLY A 53 2.75 0.20 -0.19
CA GLY A 53 1.60 0.35 -1.11
C GLY A 53 1.86 1.37 -2.21
N GLU A 54 2.56 2.47 -1.91
CA GLU A 54 2.90 3.51 -2.89
C GLU A 54 3.88 3.03 -3.96
N THR A 55 4.90 2.25 -3.56
CA THR A 55 5.80 1.61 -4.52
C THR A 55 5.05 0.65 -5.43
N ILE A 56 4.17 -0.19 -4.87
CA ILE A 56 3.37 -1.13 -5.68
C ILE A 56 2.42 -0.38 -6.62
N GLY A 57 1.75 0.64 -6.14
CA GLY A 57 0.95 1.55 -6.95
C GLY A 57 1.75 2.17 -8.09
N THR A 58 3.00 2.58 -7.81
CA THR A 58 3.89 3.15 -8.82
C THR A 58 4.24 2.13 -9.91
N LEU A 59 4.59 0.89 -9.52
CA LEU A 59 4.96 -0.16 -10.48
C LEU A 59 3.77 -0.56 -11.36
N THR A 60 2.58 -0.71 -10.77
CA THR A 60 1.35 -1.03 -11.50
C THR A 60 0.93 0.10 -12.45
N LYS A 61 0.96 1.36 -12.01
CA LYS A 61 0.66 2.54 -12.83
C LYS A 61 1.52 2.63 -14.09
N ASN A 62 2.78 2.20 -13.99
CA ASN A 62 3.74 2.25 -15.09
C ASN A 62 3.80 0.94 -15.91
N GLY A 63 2.94 -0.05 -15.62
CA GLY A 63 2.94 -1.33 -16.33
C GLY A 63 4.22 -2.15 -16.14
N LEU A 64 4.94 -1.92 -15.04
CA LEU A 64 6.17 -2.66 -14.69
C LEU A 64 5.87 -3.97 -13.95
N VAL A 65 4.65 -4.09 -13.44
CA VAL A 65 4.08 -5.34 -12.93
C VAL A 65 2.62 -5.40 -13.34
N ASP A 66 2.16 -6.57 -13.79
CA ASP A 66 0.76 -6.81 -14.13
C ASP A 66 -0.15 -6.48 -12.94
N THR A 67 -1.10 -5.57 -13.17
CA THR A 67 -1.94 -5.06 -12.09
C THR A 67 -2.86 -6.14 -11.53
N ASP A 68 -3.42 -6.98 -12.39
CA ASP A 68 -4.37 -8.01 -11.96
C ASP A 68 -3.65 -9.05 -11.09
N LEU A 69 -2.41 -9.42 -11.42
CA LEU A 69 -1.58 -10.27 -10.57
C LEU A 69 -1.34 -9.66 -9.18
N VAL A 70 -1.07 -8.36 -9.10
CA VAL A 70 -0.91 -7.67 -7.81
C VAL A 70 -2.20 -7.70 -7.00
N LEU A 71 -3.34 -7.48 -7.65
CA LEU A 71 -4.64 -7.46 -7.00
C LEU A 71 -5.13 -8.87 -6.60
N ASP A 72 -4.69 -9.92 -7.30
CA ASP A 72 -4.91 -11.31 -6.87
C ASP A 72 -4.09 -11.67 -5.62
N TRP A 73 -2.91 -11.05 -5.47
CA TRP A 73 -2.03 -11.29 -4.32
C TRP A 73 -2.44 -10.48 -3.08
N LEU A 74 -2.85 -9.22 -3.25
CA LEU A 74 -3.02 -8.28 -2.15
C LEU A 74 -4.43 -7.73 -2.07
N TRP A 75 -4.96 -7.64 -0.85
CA TRP A 75 -6.15 -6.84 -0.58
C TRP A 75 -5.78 -5.35 -0.40
N VAL A 76 -5.43 -4.71 -1.51
CA VAL A 76 -5.00 -3.31 -1.58
C VAL A 76 -6.09 -2.36 -1.08
N ALA A 77 -7.36 -2.60 -1.47
CA ALA A 77 -8.49 -1.80 -1.00
C ALA A 77 -8.64 -1.84 0.53
N GLY A 78 -8.54 -3.02 1.14
CA GLY A 78 -8.61 -3.17 2.59
C GLY A 78 -7.44 -2.50 3.31
N ALA A 79 -6.22 -2.66 2.80
CA ALA A 79 -5.05 -1.99 3.35
C ALA A 79 -5.20 -0.45 3.29
N TRP A 80 -5.68 0.09 2.16
CA TRP A 80 -5.95 1.52 2.02
C TRP A 80 -7.04 2.02 2.97
N GLN A 81 -8.11 1.25 3.21
CA GLN A 81 -9.12 1.63 4.20
C GLN A 81 -8.53 1.79 5.61
N ARG A 82 -7.52 1.01 5.97
CA ARG A 82 -6.84 1.11 7.27
C ARG A 82 -5.89 2.31 7.34
N VAL A 83 -5.04 2.55 6.34
CA VAL A 83 -3.97 3.56 6.44
C VAL A 83 -4.18 4.83 5.60
N GLY A 84 -5.12 4.81 4.66
CA GLY A 84 -5.47 5.91 3.78
C GLY A 84 -5.90 7.20 4.51
N PRO A 85 -6.70 7.14 5.60
CA PRO A 85 -7.03 8.35 6.34
C PRO A 85 -5.81 9.11 6.88
N ALA A 86 -4.75 8.39 7.30
CA ALA A 86 -3.49 9.02 7.72
C ALA A 86 -2.77 9.69 6.55
N ALA A 87 -2.75 9.05 5.37
CA ALA A 87 -2.20 9.64 4.15
C ALA A 87 -2.93 10.93 3.74
N LEU A 88 -4.27 10.93 3.78
CA LEU A 88 -5.08 12.09 3.42
C LEU A 88 -4.83 13.30 4.34
N LYS A 89 -4.75 13.09 5.66
CA LYS A 89 -4.36 14.15 6.61
C LYS A 89 -2.96 14.71 6.29
N GLN A 90 -2.02 13.85 5.92
CA GLN A 90 -0.67 14.28 5.56
C GLN A 90 -0.67 15.11 4.28
N ARG A 91 -1.44 14.73 3.25
CA ARG A 91 -1.61 15.54 2.02
C ARG A 91 -2.14 16.92 2.35
N GLU A 92 -3.17 17.01 3.20
CA GLU A 92 -3.75 18.28 3.62
C GLU A 92 -2.74 19.15 4.38
N LYS A 93 -2.04 18.56 5.36
CA LYS A 93 -1.03 19.26 6.19
C LYS A 93 0.07 19.91 5.36
N TYR A 94 0.56 19.24 4.32
CA TYR A 94 1.68 19.72 3.50
C TYR A 94 1.27 20.34 2.16
N GLY A 95 -0.01 20.27 1.79
CA GLY A 95 -0.49 20.76 0.49
C GLY A 95 0.05 19.99 -0.71
N VAL A 96 0.39 18.70 -0.53
CA VAL A 96 0.96 17.85 -1.59
C VAL A 96 -0.08 16.80 -2.01
N PRO A 97 -0.87 17.05 -3.07
CA PRO A 97 -1.95 16.14 -3.45
C PRO A 97 -1.45 14.78 -3.95
N GLN A 98 -0.22 14.69 -4.44
CA GLN A 98 0.37 13.46 -5.00
C GLN A 98 0.86 12.47 -3.94
N LEU A 99 0.93 12.86 -2.66
CA LEU A 99 1.52 12.04 -1.62
C LEU A 99 0.70 10.76 -1.39
N TYR A 100 1.25 9.59 -1.69
CA TYR A 100 0.51 8.30 -1.67
C TYR A 100 -0.61 8.17 -2.72
N GLU A 101 -0.58 8.94 -3.82
CA GLU A 101 -1.62 8.90 -4.86
C GLU A 101 -1.67 7.54 -5.58
N ASN A 102 -0.54 6.87 -5.72
CA ASN A 102 -0.47 5.65 -6.51
C ASN A 102 -1.04 4.47 -5.74
N PHE A 103 -0.82 4.42 -4.42
CA PHE A 103 -1.50 3.45 -3.55
C PHE A 103 -3.02 3.63 -3.60
N GLU A 104 -3.51 4.87 -3.44
CA GLU A 104 -4.94 5.17 -3.52
C GLU A 104 -5.54 4.77 -4.87
N ALA A 105 -4.87 5.13 -5.97
CA ALA A 105 -5.32 4.80 -7.32
C ALA A 105 -5.39 3.28 -7.54
N LEU A 106 -4.41 2.52 -7.04
CA LEU A 106 -4.43 1.07 -7.12
C LEU A 106 -5.56 0.47 -6.25
N ALA A 107 -5.74 0.97 -5.03
CA ALA A 107 -6.81 0.55 -4.13
C ALA A 107 -8.20 0.74 -4.75
N ALA A 108 -8.41 1.86 -5.44
CA ALA A 108 -9.66 2.16 -6.14
C ALA A 108 -10.03 1.12 -7.21
N ARG A 109 -9.06 0.34 -7.73
CA ARG A 109 -9.31 -0.72 -8.73
C ARG A 109 -9.91 -2.00 -8.14
N GLN A 110 -9.83 -2.20 -6.82
CA GLN A 110 -10.49 -3.31 -6.10
C GLN A 110 -11.81 -2.92 -5.42
N GLY A 111 -12.13 -1.62 -5.41
CA GLY A 111 -13.32 -1.06 -4.74
C GLY A 111 -14.57 -0.97 -5.62
N SER A 112 -14.56 -1.59 -6.81
CA SER A 112 -15.62 -1.54 -7.82
C SER A 112 -16.09 -2.92 -8.24
#